data_AF-A0A4Y5RX86-F1
#
_entry.id   AF-A0A4Y5RX86-F1
#
_cell.length_a   1.000
_cell.length_b   1.000
_cell.length_c   1.000
_cell.angle_alpha   90.00
_cell.angle_beta   90.00
_cell.angle_gamma   90.00
#
_symmetry.space_group_name_H-M   'P 1'
#
loop_
_entity.id
_entity.type
_entity.pdbx_description
1 polymer ?
#
loop_
_entity_poly.entity_id
_entity_poly.type
_entity_poly.pdbx_seq_one_letter_code
_entity_poly.pdbx_strand_id
1 'polypeptide(L)'
;LYFGVPRRYSNIPYTLAEIDTRNYNRSEIRSPPFSKFNSQSGKEFTSIYQPVIDDCRRLWVLDVGQVDYKKHGNEYPTKNPEIIAFDLNQEGNPEVHRYKLEGDVARSPLGFGGFAVDVINPNGNCAKSDETYLYITNFIDNALIVYDMKNKNAWKFNDDSFKPEPGKSVFNHKGEQYSYIAGIFDITLGDRNKDGHRPAYYLAGSSTKVYSVNTASLKEKGASL
;
A
#
# COMPACT_ATOMS: atom_id res chain seq x y z
N LEU A 1 -12.32 2.08 -11.68
CA LEU A 1 -10.93 1.56 -11.55
C LEU A 1 -10.07 2.65 -10.95
N TYR A 2 -9.11 2.30 -10.10
CA TYR A 2 -8.20 3.24 -9.44
C TYR A 2 -6.75 2.83 -9.69
N PHE A 3 -5.88 3.82 -9.85
CA PHE A 3 -4.47 3.62 -10.23
C PHE A 3 -3.57 4.46 -9.33
N GLY A 4 -2.55 3.82 -8.76
CA GLY A 4 -1.37 4.49 -8.26
C GLY A 4 -0.42 4.75 -9.43
N VAL A 5 -0.15 6.01 -9.72
CA VAL A 5 0.80 6.45 -10.74
C VAL A 5 1.93 7.15 -10.01
N PRO A 6 2.93 6.41 -9.49
CA PRO A 6 3.96 7.01 -8.66
C PRO A 6 4.76 8.03 -9.45
N ARG A 7 5.09 9.16 -8.82
CA ARG A 7 5.89 10.22 -9.41
C ARG A 7 7.37 9.84 -9.42
N ARG A 8 7.70 8.84 -10.24
CA ARG A 8 9.09 8.40 -10.52
C ARG A 8 9.77 9.23 -11.61
N TYR A 9 8.97 9.94 -12.37
CA TYR A 9 9.41 10.90 -13.37
C TYR A 9 8.65 12.22 -13.17
N SER A 10 9.20 13.30 -13.68
CA SER A 10 8.55 14.61 -13.65
C SER A 10 7.28 14.62 -14.51
N ASN A 11 6.43 15.63 -14.29
CA ASN A 11 5.21 15.88 -15.07
C ASN A 11 4.12 14.80 -14.98
N ILE A 12 4.07 14.01 -13.90
CA ILE A 12 2.94 13.13 -13.61
C ILE A 12 1.80 13.96 -12.97
N PRO A 13 0.69 14.22 -13.68
CA PRO A 13 -0.33 15.15 -13.23
C PRO A 13 -1.07 14.67 -11.99
N TYR A 14 -1.45 13.39 -11.96
CA TYR A 14 -2.21 12.78 -10.87
C TYR A 14 -1.53 11.49 -10.45
N THR A 15 -1.07 11.44 -9.20
CA THR A 15 -0.47 10.21 -8.65
C THR A 15 -1.52 9.20 -8.17
N LEU A 16 -2.75 9.67 -7.95
CA LEU A 16 -3.93 8.82 -7.76
C LEU A 16 -4.93 9.17 -8.85
N ALA A 17 -5.16 8.23 -9.75
CA ALA A 17 -5.99 8.40 -10.93
C ALA A 17 -7.15 7.41 -10.93
N GLU A 18 -8.20 7.74 -11.68
CA GLU A 18 -9.38 6.89 -11.83
C GLU A 18 -9.86 6.80 -13.28
N ILE A 19 -10.62 5.74 -13.54
CA ILE A 19 -11.41 5.55 -14.76
C ILE A 19 -12.80 5.03 -14.35
N ASP A 20 -13.85 5.78 -14.69
CA ASP A 20 -15.23 5.28 -14.59
C ASP A 20 -15.52 4.33 -15.76
N THR A 21 -15.47 3.03 -15.47
CA THR A 21 -15.66 1.99 -16.49
C THR A 21 -17.09 1.91 -17.03
N ARG A 22 -18.05 2.61 -16.43
CA ARG A 22 -19.44 2.67 -16.92
C ARG A 22 -19.60 3.64 -18.09
N ASN A 23 -18.71 4.64 -18.18
CA ASN A 23 -18.76 5.67 -19.22
C ASN A 23 -18.06 5.24 -20.52
N TYR A 24 -17.42 4.06 -20.55
CA TYR A 24 -16.63 3.61 -21.69
C TYR A 24 -17.06 2.23 -22.16
N ASN A 25 -17.53 2.15 -23.40
CA ASN A 25 -17.70 0.88 -24.09
C ASN A 25 -16.32 0.34 -24.50
N ARG A 26 -15.92 -0.80 -23.94
CA ARG A 26 -14.61 -1.43 -24.22
C ARG A 26 -14.39 -1.78 -25.70
N SER A 27 -15.47 -1.94 -26.47
CA SER A 27 -15.38 -2.23 -27.91
C SER A 27 -15.02 -1.00 -28.73
N GLU A 28 -15.36 0.20 -28.24
CA GLU A 28 -15.11 1.48 -28.92
C GLU A 28 -13.85 2.17 -28.41
N ILE A 29 -13.69 2.22 -27.08
CA ILE A 29 -12.59 2.91 -26.41
C ILE A 29 -11.86 1.92 -25.52
N ARG A 30 -10.74 1.38 -26.02
CA ARG A 30 -9.88 0.45 -25.28
C ARG A 30 -8.89 1.14 -24.36
N SER A 31 -8.62 2.43 -24.59
CA SER A 31 -7.64 3.22 -23.83
C SER A 31 -8.29 4.51 -23.33
N PRO A 32 -9.25 4.42 -22.38
CA PRO A 32 -9.85 5.59 -21.79
C PRO A 32 -8.79 6.44 -21.05
N PRO A 33 -8.89 7.78 -21.12
CA PRO A 33 -7.95 8.67 -20.43
C PRO A 33 -8.14 8.57 -18.92
N PHE A 34 -7.03 8.75 -18.18
CA PHE A 34 -7.09 8.92 -16.74
C PHE A 34 -7.79 10.23 -16.36
N SER A 35 -8.58 10.16 -15.29
CA SER A 35 -9.09 11.34 -14.57
C SER A 35 -8.39 11.45 -13.22
N LYS A 36 -8.31 12.68 -12.68
CA LYS A 36 -7.90 12.89 -11.29
C LYS A 36 -8.88 12.17 -10.37
N PHE A 37 -8.38 11.44 -9.37
CA PHE A 37 -9.25 10.86 -8.35
C PHE A 37 -10.09 11.95 -7.66
N ASN A 38 -11.41 11.76 -7.64
CA ASN A 38 -12.35 12.72 -7.06
C ASN A 38 -12.36 12.56 -5.53
N SER A 39 -11.38 13.13 -4.83
CA SER A 39 -11.32 13.13 -3.36
C SER A 39 -11.73 14.46 -2.75
N GLN A 40 -12.61 14.43 -1.75
CA GLN A 40 -12.86 15.55 -0.83
C GLN A 40 -11.80 15.63 0.30
N SER A 41 -10.52 15.42 -0.01
CA SER A 41 -9.43 15.58 0.97
C SER A 41 -9.03 17.04 1.19
N GLY A 42 -9.19 17.87 0.16
CA GLY A 42 -8.62 19.23 0.10
C GLY A 42 -7.09 19.28 0.12
N LYS A 43 -6.40 18.13 0.03
CA LYS A 43 -4.94 18.01 0.17
C LYS A 43 -4.32 17.41 -1.08
N GLU A 44 -3.13 17.89 -1.42
CA GLU A 44 -2.33 17.31 -2.50
C GLU A 44 -1.55 16.07 -2.03
N PHE A 45 -1.54 15.03 -2.87
CA PHE A 45 -0.72 13.84 -2.68
C PHE A 45 0.64 14.01 -3.35
N THR A 46 1.71 13.49 -2.75
CA THR A 46 3.05 13.57 -3.31
C THR A 46 3.31 12.43 -4.29
N SER A 47 3.20 11.17 -3.87
CA SER A 47 3.43 10.02 -4.75
C SER A 47 2.82 8.75 -4.14
N ILE A 48 1.95 8.07 -4.90
CA ILE A 48 1.22 6.86 -4.48
C ILE A 48 1.55 5.72 -5.44
N TYR A 49 1.96 4.58 -4.88
CA TYR A 49 2.26 3.36 -5.63
C TYR A 49 1.07 2.41 -5.71
N GLN A 50 0.48 2.08 -4.55
CA GLN A 50 -0.52 1.03 -4.43
C GLN A 50 -1.83 1.58 -3.85
N PRO A 51 -2.94 1.52 -4.58
CA PRO A 51 -4.29 1.59 -4.01
C PRO A 51 -4.78 0.19 -3.59
N VAL A 52 -5.50 0.12 -2.47
CA VAL A 52 -6.13 -1.11 -1.96
C VAL A 52 -7.56 -0.77 -1.52
N ILE A 53 -8.54 -1.59 -1.92
CA ILE A 53 -9.92 -1.45 -1.43
C ILE A 53 -10.16 -2.55 -0.39
N ASP A 54 -10.65 -2.18 0.79
CA ASP A 54 -10.94 -3.12 1.86
C ASP A 54 -12.39 -3.66 1.80
N ASP A 55 -12.72 -4.54 2.75
CA ASP A 55 -14.06 -5.15 2.90
C ASP A 55 -15.20 -4.12 3.03
N CYS A 56 -14.86 -2.89 3.44
CA CYS A 56 -15.78 -1.79 3.70
C CYS A 56 -15.95 -0.84 2.51
N ARG A 57 -15.32 -1.16 1.37
CA ARG A 57 -15.21 -0.27 0.22
C ARG A 57 -14.55 1.08 0.57
N ARG A 58 -13.59 1.07 1.49
CA ARG A 58 -12.69 2.20 1.69
C ARG A 58 -11.50 2.03 0.76
N LEU A 59 -11.15 3.07 0.01
CA LEU A 59 -9.92 3.12 -0.78
C LEU A 59 -8.77 3.58 0.11
N TRP A 60 -7.84 2.68 0.38
CA TRP A 60 -6.60 2.93 1.09
C TRP A 60 -5.47 3.21 0.12
N VAL A 61 -4.68 4.23 0.44
CA VAL A 61 -3.46 4.58 -0.28
C VAL A 61 -2.36 4.92 0.71
N LEU A 62 -1.12 4.71 0.28
CA LEU A 62 0.06 5.16 0.98
C LEU A 62 0.77 6.22 0.13
N ASP A 63 0.67 7.47 0.58
CA ASP A 63 1.44 8.57 0.00
C ASP A 63 2.85 8.52 0.60
N VAL A 64 3.85 8.18 -0.21
CA VAL A 64 5.23 8.00 0.27
C VAL A 64 5.91 9.34 0.62
N GLY A 65 5.26 10.47 0.33
CA GLY A 65 5.68 11.80 0.79
C GLY A 65 6.88 12.40 0.06
N GLN A 66 7.45 11.67 -0.91
CA GLN A 66 8.54 12.13 -1.76
C GLN A 66 8.45 11.55 -3.18
N VAL A 67 9.11 12.20 -4.13
CA VAL A 67 9.22 11.74 -5.52
C VAL A 67 10.52 10.97 -5.72
N ASP A 68 10.56 10.11 -6.74
CA ASP A 68 11.74 9.28 -7.09
C ASP A 68 12.55 9.92 -8.24
N TYR A 69 12.74 11.24 -8.19
CA TYR A 69 13.58 12.01 -9.11
C TYR A 69 14.07 13.30 -8.43
N LYS A 70 15.07 13.96 -9.04
CA LYS A 70 15.55 15.26 -8.55
C LYS A 70 14.53 16.36 -8.87
N LYS A 71 13.83 16.87 -7.86
CA LYS A 71 12.83 17.94 -8.01
C LYS A 71 13.43 19.25 -8.52
N HIS A 72 12.66 19.98 -9.32
CA HIS A 72 12.93 21.36 -9.65
C HIS A 72 12.00 22.27 -8.84
N GLY A 73 12.55 23.02 -7.88
CA GLY A 73 11.75 23.89 -7.01
C GLY A 73 10.73 23.12 -6.15
N ASN A 74 9.52 23.68 -6.01
CA ASN A 74 8.48 23.21 -5.09
C ASN A 74 7.30 22.54 -5.81
N GLU A 75 7.56 21.76 -6.87
CA GLU A 75 6.51 21.08 -7.66
C GLU A 75 5.50 20.32 -6.79
N TYR A 76 5.98 19.58 -5.79
CA TYR A 76 5.17 18.75 -4.89
C TYR A 76 5.71 18.78 -3.46
N PRO A 77 4.83 18.68 -2.43
CA PRO A 77 5.26 18.73 -1.04
C PRO A 77 6.20 17.56 -0.71
N THR A 78 7.30 17.84 0.00
CA THR A 78 8.06 16.81 0.72
C THR A 78 7.47 16.69 2.11
N LYS A 79 7.10 15.48 2.54
CA LYS A 79 6.51 15.22 3.85
C LYS A 79 6.82 13.80 4.31
N ASN A 80 6.54 13.52 5.58
CA ASN A 80 6.51 12.14 6.06
C ASN A 80 5.44 11.34 5.31
N PRO A 81 5.62 10.02 5.15
CA PRO A 81 4.63 9.18 4.49
C PRO A 81 3.31 9.16 5.25
N GLU A 82 2.21 9.04 4.53
CA GLU A 82 0.87 9.06 5.10
C GLU A 82 0.04 7.89 4.60
N ILE A 83 -0.58 7.17 5.54
CA ILE A 83 -1.66 6.22 5.27
C ILE A 83 -2.96 7.04 5.19
N ILE A 84 -3.72 6.87 4.11
CA ILE A 84 -4.92 7.66 3.85
C ILE A 84 -6.05 6.72 3.39
N ALA A 85 -7.26 6.92 3.89
CA ALA A 85 -8.44 6.17 3.47
C ALA A 85 -9.57 7.10 3.02
N PHE A 86 -10.26 6.71 1.94
CA PHE A 86 -11.44 7.39 1.40
C PHE A 86 -12.65 6.46 1.39
N ASP A 87 -13.82 6.95 1.79
CA ASP A 87 -15.05 6.16 1.71
C ASP A 87 -15.65 6.22 0.29
N LEU A 88 -15.61 5.11 -0.44
CA LEU A 88 -16.14 5.03 -1.81
C LEU A 88 -17.66 4.87 -1.87
N ASN A 89 -18.34 4.75 -0.74
CA ASN A 89 -19.81 4.67 -0.69
C ASN A 89 -20.47 6.05 -0.68
N GLN A 90 -19.70 7.11 -0.43
CA GLN A 90 -20.19 8.48 -0.39
C GLN A 90 -19.72 9.27 -1.62
N GLU A 91 -20.58 10.17 -2.10
CA GLU A 91 -20.26 11.03 -3.23
C GLU A 91 -19.03 11.90 -2.92
N GLY A 92 -18.11 12.00 -3.90
CA GLY A 92 -16.87 12.76 -3.75
C GLY A 92 -15.79 12.09 -2.89
N ASN A 93 -15.97 10.81 -2.52
CA ASN A 93 -14.98 9.98 -1.82
C ASN A 93 -14.31 10.73 -0.64
N PRO A 94 -15.05 11.06 0.43
CA PRO A 94 -14.52 11.82 1.55
C PRO A 94 -13.37 11.08 2.23
N GLU A 95 -12.35 11.84 2.64
CA GLU A 95 -11.27 11.32 3.47
C GLU A 95 -11.83 10.95 4.84
N VAL A 96 -11.74 9.67 5.19
CA VAL A 96 -12.23 9.14 6.48
C VAL A 96 -11.10 8.82 7.45
N HIS A 97 -9.87 8.74 6.96
CA HIS A 97 -8.70 8.50 7.80
C HIS A 97 -7.42 9.07 7.20
N ARG A 98 -6.54 9.58 8.06
CA ARG A 98 -5.16 9.93 7.73
C ARG A 98 -4.25 9.71 8.92
N TYR A 99 -3.14 9.03 8.70
CA TYR A 99 -2.10 8.82 9.70
C TYR A 99 -0.71 9.05 9.11
N LYS A 100 0.09 9.86 9.79
CA LYS A 100 1.47 10.16 9.43
C LYS A 100 2.39 9.11 10.04
N LEU A 101 3.15 8.41 9.20
CA LEU A 101 4.21 7.50 9.64
C LEU A 101 5.44 8.31 10.03
N GLU A 102 6.05 8.00 11.18
CA GLU A 102 7.22 8.72 11.70
C GLU A 102 8.27 7.76 12.26
N GLY A 103 9.50 8.25 12.46
CA GLY A 103 10.58 7.46 13.02
C GLY A 103 10.99 6.28 12.13
N ASP A 104 11.25 5.12 12.75
CA ASP A 104 11.80 3.96 12.03
C ASP A 104 10.84 3.40 10.96
N VAL A 105 9.52 3.42 11.18
CA VAL A 105 8.55 2.93 10.19
C VAL A 105 8.49 3.81 8.92
N ALA A 106 9.00 5.05 8.97
CA ALA A 106 9.03 5.98 7.85
C ALA A 106 10.41 6.07 7.15
N ARG A 107 11.40 5.26 7.57
CA ARG A 107 12.81 5.41 7.19
C ARG A 107 13.08 5.35 5.68
N SER A 108 12.48 4.37 4.99
CA SER A 108 12.76 4.09 3.57
C SER A 108 11.45 4.09 2.75
N PRO A 109 10.81 5.25 2.55
CA PRO A 109 9.42 5.28 2.08
C PRO A 109 9.25 4.97 0.59
N LEU A 110 10.31 5.11 -0.22
CA LEU A 110 10.32 4.61 -1.60
C LEU A 110 10.42 3.08 -1.67
N GLY A 111 10.71 2.42 -0.54
CA GLY A 111 10.75 0.97 -0.42
C GLY A 111 9.42 0.33 -0.06
N PHE A 112 8.34 1.10 0.16
CA PHE A 112 7.05 0.51 0.47
C PHE A 112 6.52 -0.29 -0.73
N GLY A 113 6.20 -1.56 -0.50
CA GLY A 113 5.64 -2.46 -1.49
C GLY A 113 4.11 -2.53 -1.41
N GLY A 114 3.56 -3.71 -1.72
CA GLY A 114 2.16 -4.02 -1.50
C GLY A 114 1.80 -4.04 -0.01
N PHE A 115 0.52 -3.84 0.28
CA PHE A 115 0.02 -3.86 1.65
C PHE A 115 -1.39 -4.47 1.70
N ALA A 116 -1.73 -5.02 2.85
CA ALA A 116 -3.06 -5.53 3.12
C ALA A 116 -3.76 -4.70 4.20
N VAL A 117 -5.09 -4.63 4.10
CA VAL A 117 -5.96 -3.98 5.08
C VAL A 117 -6.78 -5.07 5.79
N ASP A 118 -6.60 -5.19 7.10
CA ASP A 118 -7.28 -6.18 7.95
C ASP A 118 -8.37 -5.50 8.77
N VAL A 119 -9.60 -5.51 8.26
CA VAL A 119 -10.79 -5.01 8.97
C VAL A 119 -11.33 -6.12 9.88
N ILE A 120 -11.16 -6.01 11.21
CA ILE A 120 -11.49 -7.09 12.16
C ILE A 120 -12.97 -7.48 12.12
N ASN A 121 -13.87 -6.50 11.98
CA ASN A 121 -15.32 -6.72 11.97
C ASN A 121 -16.00 -6.12 10.71
N PRO A 122 -15.80 -6.73 9.53
CA PRO A 122 -16.35 -6.17 8.29
C PRO A 122 -17.89 -6.24 8.24
N ASN A 123 -18.49 -7.17 8.99
CA ASN A 123 -19.95 -7.36 9.05
C ASN A 123 -20.64 -6.36 10.00
N GLY A 124 -19.88 -5.58 10.77
CA GLY A 124 -20.40 -4.57 11.70
C GLY A 124 -20.84 -3.26 11.03
N ASN A 125 -21.15 -3.28 9.73
CA ASN A 125 -21.40 -2.12 8.88
C ASN A 125 -20.22 -1.15 8.77
N CYS A 126 -18.98 -1.61 8.99
CA CYS A 126 -17.79 -0.79 8.79
C CYS A 126 -17.85 0.53 9.58
N ALA A 127 -18.38 0.47 10.80
CA ALA A 127 -18.58 1.62 11.65
C ALA A 127 -17.25 2.33 11.91
N LYS A 128 -17.29 3.64 12.20
CA LYS A 128 -16.09 4.45 12.50
C LYS A 128 -15.22 3.89 13.64
N SER A 129 -15.73 2.95 14.43
CA SER A 129 -15.06 2.29 15.56
C SER A 129 -14.47 0.91 15.24
N ASP A 130 -14.49 0.44 13.98
CA ASP A 130 -13.98 -0.88 13.65
C ASP A 130 -12.45 -0.93 13.68
N GLU A 131 -11.93 -1.91 14.43
CA GLU A 131 -10.51 -2.20 14.51
C GLU A 131 -9.99 -2.56 13.11
N THR A 132 -9.07 -1.75 12.60
CA THR A 132 -8.42 -1.96 11.30
C THR A 132 -6.92 -1.97 11.51
N TYR A 133 -6.25 -2.98 10.94
CA TYR A 133 -4.81 -3.03 10.85
C TYR A 133 -4.36 -2.89 9.40
N LEU A 134 -3.21 -2.27 9.17
CA LEU A 134 -2.54 -2.33 7.88
C LEU A 134 -1.21 -3.07 8.03
N TYR A 135 -0.89 -3.91 7.06
CA TYR A 135 0.37 -4.63 6.97
C TYR A 135 1.10 -4.14 5.71
N ILE A 136 2.09 -3.26 5.90
CA ILE A 136 2.78 -2.55 4.83
C ILE A 136 4.16 -3.16 4.65
N THR A 137 4.42 -3.75 3.49
CA THR A 137 5.73 -4.34 3.19
C THR A 137 6.75 -3.25 2.87
N ASN A 138 8.03 -3.49 3.19
CA ASN A 138 9.13 -2.66 2.74
C ASN A 138 10.26 -3.51 2.17
N PHE A 139 10.42 -3.49 0.85
CA PHE A 139 11.36 -4.37 0.13
C PHE A 139 12.82 -3.88 0.20
N ILE A 140 13.06 -2.63 0.63
CA ILE A 140 14.41 -2.09 0.87
C ILE A 140 14.86 -2.44 2.29
N ASP A 141 13.98 -2.22 3.26
CA ASP A 141 14.27 -2.50 4.66
C ASP A 141 14.19 -4.00 5.01
N ASN A 142 13.63 -4.83 4.12
CA ASN A 142 13.29 -6.24 4.38
C ASN A 142 12.41 -6.36 5.63
N ALA A 143 11.38 -5.54 5.71
CA ALA A 143 10.60 -5.36 6.93
C ALA A 143 9.10 -5.29 6.66
N LEU A 144 8.32 -5.71 7.64
CA LEU A 144 6.86 -5.56 7.65
C LEU A 144 6.47 -4.49 8.68
N ILE A 145 5.77 -3.47 8.23
CA ILE A 145 5.24 -2.42 9.11
C ILE A 145 3.79 -2.77 9.42
N VAL A 146 3.44 -2.75 10.71
CA VAL A 146 2.06 -2.90 11.17
C VAL A 146 1.58 -1.54 11.65
N TYR A 147 0.43 -1.12 11.15
CA TYR A 147 -0.28 0.05 11.65
C TYR A 147 -1.59 -0.38 12.30
N ASP A 148 -1.75 -0.01 13.57
CA ASP A 148 -2.97 -0.15 14.35
C ASP A 148 -3.77 1.16 14.28
N MET A 149 -4.89 1.15 13.57
CA MET A 149 -5.73 2.32 13.39
C MET A 149 -6.37 2.79 14.70
N LYS A 150 -6.81 1.85 15.55
CA LYS A 150 -7.50 2.15 16.82
C LYS A 150 -6.56 2.86 17.79
N ASN A 151 -5.34 2.36 17.91
CA ASN A 151 -4.34 2.91 18.83
C ASN A 151 -3.45 3.99 18.20
N LYS A 152 -3.63 4.30 16.90
CA LYS A 152 -2.83 5.28 16.15
C LYS A 152 -1.32 5.05 16.32
N ASN A 153 -0.91 3.80 16.23
CA ASN A 153 0.46 3.37 16.50
C ASN A 153 0.95 2.48 15.37
N ALA A 154 2.22 2.63 15.00
CA ALA A 154 2.87 1.80 14.00
C ALA A 154 4.18 1.24 14.54
N TRP A 155 4.50 0.00 14.16
CA TRP A 155 5.77 -0.64 14.50
C TRP A 155 6.27 -1.49 13.32
N LYS A 156 7.55 -1.86 13.38
CA LYS A 156 8.24 -2.62 12.34
C LYS A 156 8.64 -3.98 12.88
N PHE A 157 8.40 -5.03 12.09
CA PHE A 157 8.98 -6.36 12.27
C PHE A 157 10.09 -6.56 11.26
N ASN A 158 11.15 -7.23 11.71
CA ASN A 158 12.21 -7.75 10.87
C ASN A 158 12.26 -9.25 11.07
N ASP A 159 12.36 -10.00 9.99
CA ASP A 159 12.50 -11.44 10.01
C ASP A 159 13.32 -11.90 8.80
N ASP A 160 14.03 -13.02 8.94
CA ASP A 160 14.86 -13.55 7.85
C ASP A 160 14.03 -13.98 6.63
N SER A 161 12.78 -14.38 6.82
CA SER A 161 11.85 -14.70 5.72
C SER A 161 11.47 -13.48 4.86
N PHE A 162 11.71 -12.26 5.35
CA PHE A 162 11.48 -11.02 4.58
C PHE A 162 12.64 -10.69 3.64
N LYS A 163 13.78 -11.40 3.74
CA LYS A 163 14.96 -11.14 2.92
C LYS A 163 14.84 -11.82 1.54
N PRO A 164 15.47 -11.25 0.51
CA PRO A 164 15.56 -11.86 -0.81
C PRO A 164 16.43 -13.14 -0.79
N GLU A 165 16.13 -14.07 -1.69
CA GLU A 165 16.98 -15.21 -2.03
C GLU A 165 17.96 -14.81 -3.16
N PRO A 166 19.28 -14.95 -2.96
CA PRO A 166 20.28 -14.60 -3.98
C PRO A 166 20.06 -15.32 -5.33
N GLY A 167 20.23 -14.59 -6.43
CA GLY A 167 20.21 -15.15 -7.79
C GLY A 167 18.83 -15.51 -8.34
N LYS A 168 17.73 -15.19 -7.65
CA LYS A 168 16.35 -15.54 -8.07
C LYS A 168 15.64 -14.52 -8.95
N SER A 169 16.16 -13.30 -9.07
CA SER A 169 15.52 -12.21 -9.82
C SER A 169 16.37 -11.79 -11.00
N VAL A 170 16.14 -12.46 -12.13
CA VAL A 170 16.79 -12.19 -13.41
C VAL A 170 15.71 -11.98 -14.46
N PHE A 171 15.79 -10.88 -15.19
CA PHE A 171 14.83 -10.51 -16.23
C PHE A 171 15.56 -10.18 -17.53
N ASN A 172 15.03 -10.65 -18.65
CA ASN A 172 15.61 -10.43 -19.97
C ASN A 172 14.80 -9.39 -20.75
N HIS A 173 15.47 -8.35 -21.26
CA HIS A 173 14.88 -7.33 -22.12
C HIS A 173 15.75 -7.11 -23.34
N LYS A 174 15.16 -7.25 -24.55
CA LYS A 174 15.87 -7.00 -25.82
C LYS A 174 17.22 -7.74 -25.93
N GLY A 175 17.30 -8.97 -25.40
CA GLY A 175 18.51 -9.79 -25.42
C GLY A 175 19.53 -9.47 -24.32
N GLU A 176 19.29 -8.45 -23.50
CA GLU A 176 20.10 -8.13 -22.33
C GLU A 176 19.49 -8.68 -21.06
N GLN A 177 20.36 -9.11 -20.15
CA GLN A 177 19.98 -9.65 -18.85
C GLN A 177 20.17 -8.60 -17.75
N TYR A 178 19.13 -8.41 -16.96
CA TYR A 178 19.09 -7.50 -15.82
C TYR A 178 18.78 -8.29 -14.55
N SER A 179 19.26 -7.81 -13.41
CA SER A 179 18.95 -8.37 -12.10
C SER A 179 18.46 -7.30 -11.15
N TYR A 180 17.55 -7.66 -10.25
CA TYR A 180 17.13 -6.81 -9.14
C TYR A 180 17.13 -7.61 -7.85
N ILE A 181 17.17 -6.92 -6.72
CA ILE A 181 17.10 -7.53 -5.38
C ILE A 181 16.00 -6.79 -4.63
N ALA A 182 15.03 -7.54 -4.13
CA ALA A 182 13.88 -7.01 -3.41
C ALA A 182 13.45 -7.97 -2.31
N GLY A 183 13.39 -7.48 -1.07
CA GLY A 183 12.85 -8.21 0.08
C GLY A 183 11.34 -8.39 0.00
N ILE A 184 10.68 -8.53 1.16
CA ILE A 184 9.22 -8.65 1.28
C ILE A 184 8.54 -7.58 0.42
N PHE A 185 7.71 -8.03 -0.52
CA PHE A 185 7.20 -7.18 -1.59
C PHE A 185 5.69 -7.06 -1.59
N ASP A 186 4.99 -8.12 -1.19
CA ASP A 186 3.53 -8.10 -1.10
C ASP A 186 3.04 -9.05 -0.01
N ILE A 187 1.83 -8.79 0.46
CA ILE A 187 1.15 -9.52 1.53
C ILE A 187 -0.36 -9.59 1.26
N THR A 188 -0.97 -10.73 1.51
CA THR A 188 -2.41 -10.95 1.37
C THR A 188 -2.96 -11.76 2.53
N LEU A 189 -4.27 -11.70 2.76
CA LEU A 189 -4.91 -12.26 3.95
C LEU A 189 -5.84 -13.42 3.59
N GLY A 190 -5.65 -14.59 4.23
CA GLY A 190 -6.50 -15.79 4.06
C GLY A 190 -7.76 -15.76 4.93
N ASP A 191 -8.44 -16.87 5.14
CA ASP A 191 -9.72 -16.86 5.89
C ASP A 191 -9.57 -16.49 7.38
N ARG A 192 -10.60 -15.85 7.94
CA ARG A 192 -10.66 -15.52 9.38
C ARG A 192 -11.09 -16.73 10.20
N ASN A 193 -10.47 -16.88 11.36
CA ASN A 193 -10.95 -17.75 12.44
C ASN A 193 -12.03 -17.02 13.28
N LYS A 194 -12.57 -17.73 14.28
CA LYS A 194 -13.64 -17.22 15.16
C LYS A 194 -13.22 -16.01 16.00
N ASP A 195 -11.92 -15.85 16.26
CA ASP A 195 -11.35 -14.77 17.05
C ASP A 195 -10.99 -13.54 16.17
N GLY A 196 -11.31 -13.59 14.87
CA GLY A 196 -11.03 -12.51 13.92
C GLY A 196 -9.59 -12.48 13.39
N HIS A 197 -8.75 -13.44 13.79
CA HIS A 197 -7.39 -13.61 13.28
C HIS A 197 -7.39 -14.46 12.01
N ARG A 198 -6.45 -14.18 11.11
CA ARG A 198 -6.27 -14.86 9.82
C ARG A 198 -4.80 -15.08 9.49
N PRO A 199 -4.43 -16.06 8.64
CA PRO A 199 -3.08 -16.14 8.09
C PRO A 199 -2.83 -14.98 7.13
N ALA A 200 -1.67 -14.34 7.27
CA ALA A 200 -1.15 -13.35 6.34
C ALA A 200 -0.05 -14.01 5.51
N TYR A 201 -0.33 -14.22 4.22
CA TYR A 201 0.60 -14.82 3.27
C TYR A 201 1.45 -13.72 2.64
N TYR A 202 2.75 -13.92 2.58
CA TYR A 202 3.67 -12.95 2.00
C TYR A 202 4.82 -13.63 1.26
N LEU A 203 5.50 -12.84 0.44
CA LEU A 203 6.68 -13.26 -0.30
C LEU A 203 7.68 -12.10 -0.43
N ALA A 204 8.96 -12.46 -0.55
CA ALA A 204 9.97 -11.53 -1.02
C ALA A 204 9.94 -11.46 -2.56
N GLY A 205 10.12 -10.26 -3.10
CA GLY A 205 10.06 -10.04 -4.55
C GLY A 205 11.16 -10.75 -5.32
N SER A 206 12.28 -11.05 -4.64
CA SER A 206 13.36 -11.90 -5.15
C SER A 206 13.41 -13.22 -4.39
N SER A 207 12.35 -14.01 -4.46
CA SER A 207 12.24 -15.32 -3.81
C SER A 207 11.24 -16.19 -4.55
N THR A 208 11.37 -17.51 -4.37
CA THR A 208 10.35 -18.49 -4.83
C THR A 208 9.56 -19.09 -3.67
N LYS A 209 9.91 -18.74 -2.44
CA LYS A 209 9.22 -19.19 -1.22
C LYS A 209 8.05 -18.28 -0.90
N VAL A 210 6.99 -18.89 -0.38
CA VAL A 210 5.84 -18.20 0.19
C VAL A 210 5.76 -18.58 1.66
N TYR A 211 5.50 -17.59 2.50
CA TYR A 211 5.41 -17.75 3.95
C TYR A 211 4.01 -17.35 4.42
N SER A 212 3.66 -17.77 5.63
CA SER A 212 2.44 -17.33 6.30
C SER A 212 2.70 -17.08 7.77
N VAL A 213 2.18 -15.98 8.30
CA VAL A 213 2.18 -15.65 9.74
C VAL A 213 0.76 -15.39 10.21
N ASN A 214 0.41 -15.81 11.42
CA ASN A 214 -0.91 -15.49 11.96
C ASN A 214 -0.97 -14.00 12.36
N THR A 215 -2.00 -13.29 11.92
CA THR A 215 -2.20 -11.87 12.27
C THR A 215 -2.30 -11.60 13.77
N ALA A 216 -2.61 -12.60 14.61
CA ALA A 216 -2.52 -12.48 16.07
C ALA A 216 -1.11 -12.04 16.51
N SER A 217 -0.07 -12.70 16.00
CA SER A 217 1.33 -12.37 16.31
C SER A 217 1.73 -10.99 15.78
N LEU A 218 1.21 -10.61 14.61
CA LEU A 218 1.48 -9.29 14.02
C LEU A 218 0.85 -8.13 14.82
N LYS A 219 -0.27 -8.38 15.51
CA LYS A 219 -0.99 -7.37 16.32
C LYS A 219 -0.32 -7.10 17.66
N GLU A 220 0.59 -7.97 18.10
CA GLU A 220 1.36 -7.80 19.33
C GLU A 220 2.68 -7.05 19.04
N LYS A 221 2.75 -5.78 19.48
CA LYS A 221 3.97 -4.97 19.33
C LYS A 221 5.12 -5.59 20.13
N GLY A 222 6.22 -5.90 19.43
CA GLY A 222 7.43 -6.47 20.04
C GLY A 222 7.49 -7.99 20.06
N ALA A 223 6.48 -8.67 19.51
CA ALA A 223 6.57 -10.11 19.26
C ALA A 223 7.73 -10.44 18.29
N SER A 224 8.30 -11.64 18.43
CA SER A 224 9.19 -12.23 17.43
C SER A 224 8.35 -13.08 16.47
N LEU A 225 8.73 -13.10 15.18
CA LEU A 225 8.05 -13.86 14.14
C LEU A 225 8.73 -15.20 13.87
#